data_AF-A0A4U9CUY5-F1
#
_entry.id   AF-A0A4U9CUY5-F1
#
_cell.length_a   1.000
_cell.length_b   1.000
_cell.length_c   1.000
_cell.angle_alpha   90.00
_cell.angle_beta   90.00
_cell.angle_gamma   90.00
#
_symmetry.space_group_name_H-M   'P 1'
#
loop_
_entity.id
_entity.type
_entity.pdbx_description
1 polymer ?
#
loop_
_entity_poly.entity_id
_entity_poly.type
_entity_poly.pdbx_seq_one_letter_code
_entity_poly.pdbx_strand_id
1 'polypeptide(L)' 'MRYGDILLPKGLPRGGYTELDLAQTNYLRELVELPAETTSKVAVEKDRRRVKANQIRRAVKRHSQVGSSNNRRSAGRGKD' A
#
# COMPACT_ATOMS: atom_id res chain seq x y z
N MET A 1 -12.54 5.23 -2.56
CA MET A 1 -11.70 6.45 -2.49
C MET A 1 -11.01 6.63 -3.82
N ARG A 2 -11.00 7.84 -4.37
CA ARG A 2 -10.33 8.23 -5.62
C ARG A 2 -9.60 9.56 -5.38
N TYR A 3 -8.56 9.84 -6.16
CA TYR A 3 -7.96 11.18 -6.26
C TYR A 3 -7.99 11.59 -7.73
N GLY A 4 -8.78 12.62 -8.05
CA GLY A 4 -9.15 12.91 -9.44
C GLY A 4 -9.78 11.67 -10.12
N ASP A 5 -9.31 11.36 -11.32
CA ASP A 5 -9.71 10.17 -12.08
C ASP A 5 -8.89 8.90 -11.77
N ILE A 6 -7.92 8.99 -10.85
CA ILE A 6 -7.13 7.84 -10.43
C ILE A 6 -7.88 7.06 -9.35
N LEU A 7 -8.31 5.85 -9.74
CA LEU A 7 -8.98 4.91 -8.85
C LEU A 7 -7.97 4.16 -7.99
N LEU A 8 -8.28 4.03 -6.69
CA LEU A 8 -7.50 3.18 -5.80
C LEU A 8 -7.52 1.73 -6.30
N PRO A 9 -6.35 1.11 -6.60
CA PRO A 9 -6.32 -0.26 -7.10
C PRO A 9 -6.90 -1.23 -6.07
N LYS A 10 -7.96 -1.96 -6.45
CA LYS A 10 -8.65 -2.91 -5.56
C LYS A 10 -7.76 -4.04 -5.03
N GLY A 11 -6.60 -4.27 -5.66
CA GLY A 11 -5.62 -5.28 -5.27
C GLY A 11 -4.61 -4.80 -4.22
N LEU A 12 -4.56 -3.51 -3.92
CA LEU A 12 -3.56 -2.94 -3.01
C LEU A 12 -3.93 -3.30 -1.55
N PRO A 13 -3.01 -3.93 -0.79
CA PRO A 13 -3.25 -4.21 0.62
C PRO A 13 -3.35 -2.89 1.40
N ARG A 14 -4.12 -2.90 2.49
CA ARG A 14 -4.25 -1.74 3.38
C ARG A 14 -2.87 -1.37 3.94
N GLY A 15 -2.45 -0.12 3.74
CA GLY A 15 -1.12 0.38 4.11
C GLY A 15 -0.03 0.13 3.07
N GLY A 16 -0.34 -0.51 1.95
CA GLY A 16 0.56 -0.59 0.79
C GLY A 16 0.51 0.68 -0.05
N TYR A 17 1.57 0.91 -0.82
CA TYR A 17 1.64 1.92 -1.87
C TYR A 17 1.90 1.24 -3.23
N THR A 18 1.64 1.96 -4.31
CA THR A 18 2.01 1.57 -5.68
C THR A 18 2.60 2.79 -6.37
N GLU A 19 3.57 2.57 -7.25
CA GLU A 19 4.07 3.62 -8.14
C GLU A 19 3.09 3.81 -9.30
N LEU A 20 2.91 5.05 -9.73
CA LEU A 20 2.10 5.43 -10.89
C LEU A 20 2.98 5.46 -12.15
N ASP A 21 2.39 5.18 -13.31
CA ASP A 21 3.08 5.36 -14.57
C ASP A 21 3.23 6.85 -14.96
N LEU A 22 4.01 7.13 -16.01
CA LEU A 22 4.28 8.50 -16.44
C LEU A 22 3.00 9.23 -16.87
N ALA A 23 2.06 8.52 -17.50
CA ALA A 23 0.80 9.10 -17.96
C ALA A 23 -0.10 9.53 -16.78
N GLN A 24 -0.28 8.66 -15.80
CA GLN A 24 -1.03 8.95 -14.58
C GLN A 24 -0.37 10.05 -13.75
N THR A 25 0.97 10.08 -13.72
CA THR A 25 1.73 11.14 -13.05
C THR A 25 1.50 12.49 -13.72
N ASN A 26 1.57 12.56 -15.05
CA ASN A 26 1.36 13.81 -15.79
C ASN A 26 -0.07 14.33 -15.67
N TYR A 27 -1.07 13.45 -15.65
CA TYR A 27 -2.45 13.87 -15.36
C TYR A 27 -2.56 14.62 -14.02
N LEU A 28 -1.93 14.12 -12.96
CA LEU A 28 -1.96 14.80 -11.66
C LEU A 28 -1.19 16.13 -11.67
N ARG A 29 -0.13 16.24 -12.48
CA ARG A 29 0.66 17.48 -12.63
C ARG A 29 -0.14 18.55 -13.37
N GLU A 30 -0.78 18.18 -14.47
CA GLU A 30 -1.64 19.08 -15.24
C GLU A 30 -2.81 19.61 -14.39
N LEU A 31 -3.39 18.78 -13.52
CA LEU A 31 -4.48 19.17 -12.62
C LEU A 31 -4.10 20.31 -11.66
N VAL A 32 -2.80 20.48 -11.38
CA VAL A 32 -2.27 21.55 -10.52
C VAL A 32 -1.37 22.51 -11.31
N GLU A 33 -1.58 22.59 -12.63
CA GLU A 33 -0.91 23.51 -13.55
C GLU A 33 0.63 23.35 -13.60
N LEU A 34 1.13 22.16 -13.28
CA LEU A 34 2.55 21.82 -13.41
C LEU A 34 2.85 21.29 -14.82
N PRO A 35 4.06 21.57 -15.35
CA PRO A 35 4.46 21.07 -16.67
C PRO A 35 4.59 19.55 -16.66
N ALA A 36 4.26 18.91 -17.79
CA ALA A 36 4.40 17.46 -17.94
C ALA A 36 5.87 17.02 -17.82
N GLU A 37 6.07 15.86 -17.18
CA GLU A 37 7.36 15.20 -17.06
C GLU A 37 7.61 14.30 -18.28
N THR A 38 8.85 14.28 -18.77
CA THR A 38 9.25 13.45 -19.93
C THR A 38 10.04 12.20 -19.54
N THR A 39 10.55 12.16 -18.30
CA THR A 39 11.38 11.04 -17.81
C THR A 39 10.74 10.37 -16.60
N SER A 40 10.72 9.03 -16.60
CA SER A 40 10.24 8.26 -15.46
C SER A 40 11.38 7.43 -14.88
N LYS A 41 11.43 7.37 -13.55
CA LYS A 41 12.30 6.44 -12.81
C LYS A 41 11.67 5.06 -12.64
N VAL A 42 10.37 4.94 -12.94
CA VAL A 42 9.64 3.67 -12.90
C VAL A 42 10.02 2.88 -14.14
N ALA A 43 10.50 1.65 -13.94
CA ALA A 43 10.83 0.77 -15.05
C ALA A 43 9.58 0.47 -15.90
N VAL A 44 9.69 0.65 -17.22
CA VAL A 44 8.61 0.38 -18.18
C VAL A 44 8.37 -1.13 -18.34
N GLU A 45 9.42 -1.93 -18.10
CA GLU A 45 9.36 -3.39 -18.03
C GLU A 45 8.48 -3.78 -16.84
N LYS A 46 7.21 -4.03 -17.16
CA LYS A 46 6.15 -4.43 -16.23
C LYS A 46 6.64 -5.62 -15.40
N ASP A 47 7.17 -5.35 -14.20
CA ASP A 47 7.26 -6.37 -13.16
C ASP A 47 5.83 -6.63 -12.67
N ARG A 48 5.08 -7.32 -13.53
CA ARG A 48 3.71 -7.81 -13.37
C ARG A 48 3.67 -8.93 -12.35
N ARG A 49 4.60 -8.97 -11.39
CA ARG A 49 4.53 -9.85 -10.23
C ARG A 49 3.22 -9.54 -9.53
N ARG A 50 2.25 -10.41 -9.77
CA ARG A 50 0.94 -10.34 -9.17
C ARG A 50 1.14 -10.24 -7.66
N VAL A 51 0.76 -9.08 -7.11
CA VAL A 51 0.84 -8.81 -5.68
C VAL A 51 0.13 -9.97 -4.96
N LYS A 52 0.85 -10.68 -4.09
CA LYS A 52 0.30 -11.80 -3.30
C LYS A 52 -0.54 -11.25 -2.15
N ALA A 53 -1.62 -10.54 -2.49
CA ALA A 53 -2.46 -9.79 -1.55
C ALA A 53 -2.97 -10.66 -0.39
N ASN A 54 -3.27 -11.94 -0.63
CA ASN A 54 -3.65 -12.89 0.42
C ASN A 54 -2.54 -13.13 1.47
N GLN A 55 -1.29 -13.24 1.03
CA GLN A 55 -0.15 -13.44 1.92
C GLN A 55 0.10 -12.18 2.76
N ILE A 56 0.07 -11.00 2.13
CA ILE A 56 0.24 -9.71 2.82
C ILE A 56 -0.88 -9.50 3.84
N ARG A 57 -2.16 -9.75 3.47
CA ARG A 57 -3.30 -9.66 4.40
C ARG A 57 -3.13 -10.57 5.62
N ARG A 58 -2.69 -11.82 5.41
CA ARG A 58 -2.45 -12.78 6.51
C ARG A 58 -1.32 -12.29 7.43
N ALA A 59 -0.22 -11.78 6.87
CA ALA A 59 0.90 -11.26 7.64
C ALA A 59 0.52 -10.01 8.46
N VAL A 60 -0.14 -9.02 7.85
CA VAL A 60 -0.61 -7.80 8.53
C VAL A 60 -1.58 -8.14 9.68
N LYS A 61 -2.54 -9.05 9.45
CA LYS A 61 -3.46 -9.51 10.50
C LYS A 61 -2.72 -10.20 11.65
N ARG A 62 -1.74 -11.06 11.35
CA ARG A 62 -0.93 -11.71 12.40
C ARG A 62 -0.17 -10.67 13.23
N HIS A 63 0.47 -9.71 12.58
CA HIS A 63 1.26 -8.68 13.23
C HIS A 63 0.40 -7.79 14.15
N SER A 64 -0.80 -7.42 13.73
CA SER A 64 -1.73 -6.64 14.58
C SER A 64 -2.23 -7.42 15.80
N GLN A 65 -2.38 -8.75 15.69
CA GLN A 65 -2.81 -9.58 16.83
C GLN A 65 -1.70 -9.87 17.84
N VAL A 66 -0.45 -10.07 17.39
CA VAL A 66 0.69 -10.30 18.30
C VAL A 66 0.95 -9.09 19.20
N GLY A 67 0.85 -7.86 18.65
CA GLY A 67 0.94 -6.63 19.44
C GLY A 67 -0.16 -6.51 20.51
N SER A 68 -1.35 -7.05 20.26
CA SER A 68 -2.46 -7.04 21.22
C SER A 68 -2.40 -8.20 22.24
N SER A 69 -1.85 -9.36 21.87
CA SER A 69 -1.77 -10.52 22.75
C SER A 69 -0.65 -10.46 23.78
N ASN A 70 0.46 -9.77 23.50
CA ASN A 70 1.54 -9.60 24.47
C ASN A 70 1.10 -8.76 25.68
N ASN A 71 0.14 -7.84 25.51
CA ASN A 71 -0.39 -7.04 26.61
C ASN A 71 -1.40 -7.79 27.51
N ARG A 72 -1.93 -8.94 27.07
CA ARG A 72 -2.88 -9.75 27.86
C ARG A 72 -2.23 -10.90 28.62
N ARG A 73 -1.04 -11.34 28.20
CA ARG A 73 -0.32 -12.44 28.86
C ARG A 73 0.49 -12.01 30.08
N SER A 74 0.80 -10.72 30.23
CA SER A 74 1.46 -10.17 31.43
C SER A 74 0.51 -9.97 32.62
N ALA A 75 -0.80 -9.96 32.41
CA ALA A 75 -1.80 -9.69 33.45
C ALA A 75 -2.31 -10.94 34.20
N GLY A 76 -1.76 -12.13 33.94
CA GLY A 76 -2.34 -13.42 34.41
C GLY A 76 -1.40 -14.36 35.17
N ARG A 77 -0.20 -13.95 35.57
CA ARG A 77 0.72 -14.78 36.38
C ARG A 77 1.14 -14.02 37.63
N GLY A 78 0.33 -14.12 38.66
CA GLY A 78 0.57 -13.47 39.95
C GLY A 78 -0.46 -13.88 40.99
N LYS A 79 -0.65 -15.19 41.19
CA LYS A 79 -1.17 -15.76 42.45
C LYS A 79 -0.95 -17.26 42.42
N ASP A 80 0.00 -17.71 43.23
CA ASP A 80 -0.07 -18.87 44.15
C ASP A 80 1.30 -19.04 44.81
#